data_AF-A0A9X8XH19-F1
#
_entry.id   AF-A0A9X8XH19-F1
#
_cell.length_a   1.000
_cell.length_b   1.000
_cell.length_c   1.000
_cell.angle_alpha   90.00
_cell.angle_beta   90.00
_cell.angle_gamma   90.00
#
_symmetry.space_group_name_H-M   'P 1'
#
loop_
_entity.id
_entity.type
_entity.pdbx_description
1 polymer ?
#
loop_
_entity_poly.entity_id
_entity_poly.type
_entity_poly.pdbx_seq_one_letter_code
_entity_poly.pdbx_strand_id
1 'polypeptide(L)'
;MTNNQLTETKGDFLTNPQLLNSGIIRKYLDPQGKASDEELAYFIAQAKAQNLNPFTKEIYFIKYGNQPAQVVTAKSAFEKKADTHPQFDGKEAGVIYLQEGEIKYSKGAFIPKGAEILGGWARVYRKDRTYPTETEVSFDEYDNSKIRARIKELTQQGKDVTYPVMNQYGKPIGENNWDTMPCVMIRKVALVSAYREAFPAELGASYEADEIQLDNTPKDVTPQESREDVAERRLREAKEQQAKLAEQGKLNKTAYTADEVPDPVEEPVQGELLDGELEY
;
A
#
# COMPACT_ATOMS: atom_id res chain seq x y z
N MET A 1 -11.23 11.06 41.28
CA MET A 1 -9.95 10.49 40.84
C MET A 1 -10.23 9.51 39.73
N THR A 2 -9.98 9.91 38.48
CA THR A 2 -10.12 9.08 37.29
C THR A 2 -9.05 8.01 37.30
N ASN A 3 -9.46 6.77 37.52
CA ASN A 3 -8.57 5.61 37.45
C ASN A 3 -8.20 5.36 35.99
N ASN A 4 -7.01 5.80 35.62
CA ASN A 4 -6.40 5.51 34.32
C ASN A 4 -5.93 4.04 34.35
N GLN A 5 -6.85 3.11 34.06
CA GLN A 5 -6.49 1.71 33.85
C GLN A 5 -5.89 1.57 32.45
N LEU A 6 -4.57 1.67 32.37
CA LEU A 6 -3.77 1.07 31.30
C LEU A 6 -3.85 -0.46 31.49
N THR A 7 -4.95 -1.07 31.05
CA THR A 7 -5.01 -2.52 30.88
C THR A 7 -4.10 -2.91 29.73
N GLU A 8 -3.03 -3.66 30.05
CA GLU A 8 -2.13 -4.28 29.08
C GLU A 8 -2.92 -5.22 28.13
N THR A 9 -3.34 -4.71 26.97
CA THR A 9 -3.87 -5.49 25.84
C THR A 9 -2.73 -6.13 25.04
N LYS A 10 -1.88 -6.92 25.71
CA LYS A 10 -0.89 -7.77 25.03
C LYS A 10 -1.59 -8.99 24.41
N GLY A 11 -2.37 -8.78 23.36
CA GLY A 11 -2.97 -9.88 22.59
C GLY A 11 -4.17 -9.52 21.72
N ASP A 12 -4.94 -8.48 22.07
CA ASP A 12 -6.21 -8.17 21.40
C ASP A 12 -6.01 -7.59 19.97
N PHE A 13 -4.88 -6.92 19.74
CA PHE A 13 -4.52 -6.42 18.41
C PHE A 13 -4.20 -7.52 17.39
N LEU A 14 -3.96 -8.76 17.84
CA LEU A 14 -3.73 -9.92 16.96
C LEU A 14 -5.02 -10.43 16.33
N THR A 15 -6.17 -10.10 16.92
CA THR A 15 -7.49 -10.56 16.48
C THR A 15 -8.39 -9.42 16.04
N ASN A 16 -8.17 -8.20 16.53
CA ASN A 16 -8.96 -7.02 16.21
C ASN A 16 -8.16 -5.97 15.41
N PRO A 17 -8.39 -5.83 14.08
CA PRO A 17 -7.76 -4.82 13.25
C PRO A 17 -7.96 -3.38 13.72
N GLN A 18 -9.02 -3.09 14.48
CA GLN A 18 -9.33 -1.73 14.94
C GLN A 18 -8.31 -1.22 15.98
N LEU A 19 -7.61 -2.14 16.66
CA LEU A 19 -6.60 -1.82 17.67
C LEU A 19 -5.19 -1.61 17.08
N LEU A 20 -5.04 -1.73 15.75
CA LEU A 20 -3.75 -1.49 15.08
C LEU A 20 -3.28 -0.04 15.28
N ASN A 21 -2.00 0.12 15.61
CA ASN A 21 -1.33 1.41 15.75
C ASN A 21 0.12 1.33 15.25
N SER A 22 0.73 2.48 14.94
CA SER A 22 2.06 2.56 14.33
C SER A 22 3.15 1.90 15.18
N GLY A 23 3.04 1.94 16.50
CA GLY A 23 3.98 1.30 17.42
C GLY A 23 3.98 -0.23 17.31
N ILE A 24 2.79 -0.84 17.18
CA ILE A 24 2.63 -2.29 16.98
C ILE A 24 3.18 -2.70 15.61
N ILE A 25 2.83 -1.97 14.54
CA ILE A 25 3.30 -2.29 13.18
C ILE A 25 4.83 -2.16 13.11
N ARG A 26 5.40 -1.07 13.63
CA ARG A 26 6.86 -0.85 13.67
C ARG A 26 7.58 -1.92 14.50
N LYS A 27 6.97 -2.43 15.57
CA LYS A 27 7.59 -3.47 16.39
C LYS A 27 7.58 -4.85 15.73
N TYR A 28 6.48 -5.23 15.06
CA TYR A 28 6.26 -6.61 14.63
C TYR A 28 6.33 -6.83 13.11
N LEU A 29 6.05 -5.81 12.30
CA LEU A 29 5.97 -5.91 10.84
C LEU A 29 7.06 -5.09 10.14
N ASP A 30 7.53 -4.01 10.75
CA ASP A 30 8.71 -3.24 10.28
C ASP A 30 9.78 -3.06 11.38
N PRO A 31 10.34 -4.16 11.91
CA PRO A 31 11.35 -4.09 12.99
C PRO A 31 12.64 -3.37 12.57
N GLN A 32 12.88 -3.24 11.26
CA GLN A 32 14.03 -2.52 10.71
C GLN A 32 13.76 -1.02 10.51
N GLY A 33 12.53 -0.56 10.78
CA GLY A 33 12.15 0.86 10.70
C GLY A 33 12.31 1.45 9.30
N LYS A 34 12.14 0.64 8.25
CA LYS A 34 12.32 1.06 6.87
C LYS A 34 11.18 1.95 6.36
N ALA A 35 9.98 1.81 6.94
CA ALA A 35 8.80 2.56 6.54
C ALA A 35 8.76 3.95 7.16
N SER A 36 8.27 4.94 6.40
CA SER A 36 7.93 6.24 6.96
C SER A 36 6.67 6.14 7.82
N ASP A 37 6.49 7.09 8.75
CA ASP A 37 5.28 7.15 9.57
C ASP A 37 4.02 7.37 8.72
N GLU A 38 4.14 8.08 7.59
CA GLU A 38 3.06 8.30 6.63
C GLU A 38 2.66 6.99 5.92
N GLU A 39 3.64 6.18 5.49
CA GLU A 39 3.39 4.88 4.87
C GLU A 39 2.71 3.91 5.86
N LEU A 40 3.14 3.92 7.12
CA LEU A 40 2.52 3.14 8.18
C LEU A 40 1.10 3.60 8.49
N ALA A 41 0.86 4.92 8.53
CA ALA A 41 -0.46 5.48 8.76
C ALA A 41 -1.43 5.09 7.62
N TYR A 42 -0.97 5.18 6.36
CA TYR A 42 -1.74 4.73 5.20
C TYR A 42 -2.07 3.23 5.28
N PHE A 43 -1.08 2.39 5.60
CA PHE A 43 -1.29 0.96 5.77
C PHE A 43 -2.33 0.62 6.86
N ILE A 44 -2.23 1.28 8.02
CA ILE A 44 -3.16 1.08 9.12
C ILE A 44 -4.57 1.54 8.74
N ALA A 45 -4.69 2.69 8.05
CA ALA A 45 -5.97 3.17 7.56
C ALA A 45 -6.62 2.15 6.62
N GLN A 46 -5.86 1.58 5.69
CA GLN A 46 -6.36 0.55 4.77
C GLN A 46 -6.79 -0.72 5.51
N ALA A 47 -5.95 -1.20 6.43
CA ALA A 47 -6.23 -2.40 7.23
C ALA A 47 -7.51 -2.22 8.06
N LYS A 48 -7.70 -1.06 8.68
CA LYS A 48 -8.91 -0.76 9.46
C LYS A 48 -10.15 -0.59 8.60
N ALA A 49 -10.05 0.16 7.50
CA ALA A 49 -11.17 0.42 6.60
C ALA A 49 -11.72 -0.87 5.97
N GLN A 50 -10.83 -1.80 5.62
CA GLN A 50 -11.20 -3.08 5.02
C GLN A 50 -11.38 -4.21 6.03
N ASN A 51 -11.20 -3.93 7.32
CA ASN A 51 -11.20 -4.89 8.43
C ASN A 51 -10.27 -6.09 8.18
N LEU A 52 -9.07 -5.81 7.66
CA LEU A 52 -8.05 -6.81 7.34
C LEU A 52 -6.98 -6.86 8.43
N ASN A 53 -6.56 -8.07 8.78
CA ASN A 53 -5.57 -8.29 9.82
C ASN A 53 -4.19 -8.65 9.23
N PRO A 54 -3.14 -7.87 9.53
CA PRO A 54 -1.81 -8.13 9.02
C PRO A 54 -1.11 -9.34 9.69
N PHE A 55 -1.54 -9.73 10.89
CA PHE A 55 -0.95 -10.86 11.63
C PHE A 55 -1.47 -12.22 11.16
N THR A 56 -2.73 -12.27 10.70
CA THR A 56 -3.31 -13.46 10.06
C THR A 56 -3.01 -13.52 8.56
N LYS A 57 -2.15 -12.61 8.07
CA LYS A 57 -1.71 -12.53 6.67
C LYS A 57 -2.83 -12.24 5.68
N GLU A 58 -3.82 -11.46 6.09
CA GLU A 58 -4.90 -10.97 5.22
C GLU A 58 -4.49 -9.72 4.43
N ILE A 59 -3.53 -8.96 4.95
CA ILE A 59 -2.94 -7.78 4.30
C ILE A 59 -1.43 -7.74 4.57
N TYR A 60 -0.65 -7.42 3.55
CA TYR A 60 0.80 -7.32 3.62
C TYR A 60 1.26 -5.90 3.34
N PHE A 61 2.32 -5.52 4.04
CA PHE A 61 3.06 -4.28 3.81
C PHE A 61 4.43 -4.65 3.25
N ILE A 62 4.71 -4.26 2.00
CA ILE A 62 5.91 -4.65 1.27
C ILE A 62 6.70 -3.40 0.91
N LYS A 63 7.90 -3.25 1.45
CA LYS A 63 8.82 -2.14 1.11
C LYS A 63 10.14 -2.67 0.57
N TYR A 64 10.45 -2.30 -0.68
CA TYR A 64 11.70 -2.68 -1.35
C TYR A 64 12.62 -1.48 -1.51
N GLY A 65 13.78 -1.52 -0.84
CA GLY A 65 14.78 -0.46 -0.93
C GLY A 65 14.19 0.92 -0.63
N ASN A 66 14.38 1.85 -1.56
CA ASN A 66 13.89 3.23 -1.45
C ASN A 66 12.53 3.45 -2.13
N GLN A 67 11.86 2.40 -2.61
CA GLN A 67 10.56 2.52 -3.26
C GLN A 67 9.44 2.78 -2.23
N PRO A 68 8.36 3.46 -2.63
CA PRO A 68 7.16 3.59 -1.81
C PRO A 68 6.63 2.21 -1.41
N ALA A 69 6.24 2.07 -0.16
CA ALA A 69 5.68 0.83 0.34
C ALA A 69 4.39 0.45 -0.39
N GLN A 70 4.24 -0.83 -0.70
CA GLN A 70 3.07 -1.39 -1.34
C GLN A 70 2.21 -2.10 -0.30
N VAL A 71 0.91 -1.83 -0.35
CA VAL A 71 -0.09 -2.49 0.49
C VAL A 71 -0.83 -3.51 -0.37
N VAL A 72 -0.72 -4.77 0.02
CA VAL A 72 -1.25 -5.90 -0.76
C VAL A 72 -2.30 -6.64 0.05
N THR A 73 -3.46 -6.87 -0.56
CA THR A 73 -4.48 -7.75 0.03
C THR A 73 -4.19 -9.20 -0.36
N ALA A 74 -4.26 -10.12 0.60
CA ALA A 74 -4.04 -11.53 0.36
C ALA A 74 -5.30 -12.21 -0.21
N LYS A 75 -5.14 -13.20 -1.09
CA LYS A 75 -6.20 -14.12 -1.53
C LYS A 75 -7.14 -14.58 -0.41
N SER A 76 -6.62 -14.94 0.76
CA SER A 76 -7.43 -15.41 1.90
C SER A 76 -8.46 -14.38 2.38
N ALA A 77 -8.15 -13.08 2.26
CA ALA A 77 -9.08 -12.02 2.59
C ALA A 77 -10.26 -11.95 1.60
N PHE A 78 -9.99 -12.14 0.30
CA PHE A 78 -11.03 -12.22 -0.73
C PHE A 78 -11.93 -13.44 -0.48
N GLU A 79 -11.33 -14.61 -0.18
CA GLU A 79 -12.07 -15.83 0.12
C GLU A 79 -12.96 -15.67 1.35
N LYS A 80 -12.42 -15.15 2.46
CA LYS A 80 -13.17 -14.93 3.69
C LYS A 80 -14.35 -13.98 3.48
N LYS A 81 -14.14 -12.86 2.79
CA LYS A 81 -15.21 -11.90 2.48
C LYS A 81 -16.29 -12.52 1.60
N ALA A 82 -15.91 -13.27 0.56
CA ALA A 82 -16.86 -13.98 -0.28
C ALA A 82 -17.65 -15.03 0.52
N ASP A 83 -16.98 -15.84 1.34
CA ASP A 83 -17.62 -16.89 2.15
C ASP A 83 -18.61 -16.31 3.17
N THR A 84 -18.38 -15.09 3.66
CA THR A 84 -19.32 -14.39 4.55
C THR A 84 -20.52 -13.77 3.84
N HIS A 85 -20.48 -13.65 2.50
CA HIS A 85 -21.54 -12.98 1.75
C HIS A 85 -22.76 -13.92 1.59
N PRO A 86 -24.00 -13.52 1.95
CA PRO A 86 -25.17 -14.40 1.93
C PRO A 86 -25.47 -15.05 0.57
N GLN A 87 -25.17 -14.31 -0.50
CA GLN A 87 -25.39 -14.74 -1.88
C GLN A 87 -24.23 -15.57 -2.46
N PHE A 88 -23.11 -15.78 -1.77
CA PHE A 88 -22.04 -16.61 -2.30
C PHE A 88 -22.49 -18.08 -2.38
N ASP A 89 -22.23 -18.71 -3.52
CA ASP A 89 -22.65 -20.08 -3.82
C ASP A 89 -21.50 -20.98 -4.31
N GLY A 90 -20.26 -20.59 -3.99
CA GLY A 90 -19.07 -21.34 -4.35
C GLY A 90 -18.31 -20.77 -5.53
N LYS A 91 -17.26 -21.50 -5.93
CA LYS A 91 -16.29 -21.07 -6.94
C LYS A 91 -15.65 -22.26 -7.62
N GLU A 92 -15.21 -22.05 -8.86
CA GLU A 92 -14.31 -22.93 -9.58
C GLU A 92 -13.13 -22.10 -10.10
N ALA A 93 -11.93 -22.69 -10.15
CA ALA A 93 -10.78 -22.03 -10.74
C ALA A 93 -9.74 -23.05 -11.17
N GLY A 94 -9.02 -22.73 -12.24
CA GLY A 94 -7.92 -23.53 -12.71
C GLY A 94 -7.04 -22.85 -13.74
N VAL A 95 -6.41 -23.67 -14.57
CA VAL A 95 -5.36 -23.24 -15.50
C VAL A 95 -5.80 -23.55 -16.93
N ILE A 96 -5.54 -22.62 -17.83
CA ILE A 96 -5.69 -22.79 -19.27
C ILE A 96 -4.32 -23.21 -19.81
N TYR A 97 -4.26 -24.33 -20.52
CA TYR A 97 -3.00 -24.88 -21.01
C TYR A 97 -3.14 -25.44 -22.43
N LEU A 98 -2.03 -25.44 -23.16
CA LEU A 98 -1.90 -26.06 -24.47
C LEU A 98 -1.31 -27.46 -24.33
N GLN A 99 -1.97 -28.45 -24.92
CA GLN A 99 -1.42 -29.79 -25.07
C GLN A 99 -1.81 -30.35 -26.42
N GLU A 100 -0.83 -30.85 -27.19
CA GLU A 100 -1.05 -31.47 -28.50
C GLU A 100 -1.77 -30.53 -29.50
N GLY A 101 -1.55 -29.21 -29.38
CA GLY A 101 -2.20 -28.19 -30.23
C GLY A 101 -3.62 -27.81 -29.82
N GLU A 102 -4.14 -28.38 -28.74
CA GLU A 102 -5.48 -28.08 -28.21
C GLU A 102 -5.42 -27.28 -26.91
N ILE A 103 -6.26 -26.25 -26.81
CA ILE A 103 -6.44 -25.47 -25.57
C ILE A 103 -7.37 -26.25 -24.64
N LYS A 104 -6.91 -26.50 -23.42
CA LYS A 104 -7.61 -27.27 -22.39
C LYS A 104 -7.72 -26.50 -21.09
N TYR A 105 -8.79 -26.78 -20.35
CA TYR A 105 -9.10 -26.16 -19.06
C TYR A 105 -8.94 -27.18 -17.96
N SER A 106 -7.99 -26.95 -17.05
CA SER A 106 -7.84 -27.77 -15.85
C SER A 106 -8.77 -27.30 -14.74
N LYS A 107 -9.29 -28.22 -13.92
CA LYS A 107 -9.85 -27.89 -12.61
C LYS A 107 -8.73 -27.92 -11.56
N GLY A 108 -8.41 -26.77 -10.98
CA GLY A 108 -7.28 -26.62 -10.06
C GLY A 108 -5.96 -26.28 -10.77
N ALA A 109 -4.85 -26.45 -10.06
CA ALA A 109 -3.50 -26.07 -10.52
C ALA A 109 -2.74 -27.26 -11.15
N PHE A 110 -3.44 -28.24 -11.70
CA PHE A 110 -2.85 -29.45 -12.27
C PHE A 110 -2.78 -29.33 -13.80
N ILE A 111 -1.62 -29.53 -14.39
CA ILE A 111 -1.48 -29.69 -15.85
C ILE A 111 -0.63 -30.92 -16.16
N PRO A 112 -0.86 -31.62 -17.29
CA PRO A 112 -0.02 -32.73 -17.72
C PRO A 112 1.43 -32.30 -17.95
N LYS A 113 2.38 -33.22 -17.76
CA LYS A 113 3.80 -32.94 -18.01
C LYS A 113 4.01 -32.61 -19.49
N GLY A 114 4.76 -31.55 -19.75
CA GLY A 114 5.02 -31.05 -21.11
C GLY A 114 3.92 -30.17 -21.69
N ALA A 115 2.82 -29.94 -20.97
CA ALA A 115 1.83 -28.93 -21.34
C ALA A 115 2.40 -27.52 -21.13
N GLU A 116 2.02 -26.60 -22.01
CA GLU A 116 2.37 -25.19 -21.91
C GLU A 116 1.25 -24.41 -21.21
N ILE A 117 1.61 -23.54 -20.26
CA ILE A 117 0.62 -22.72 -19.54
C ILE A 117 0.28 -21.51 -20.40
N LEU A 118 -0.99 -21.33 -20.73
CA LEU A 118 -1.49 -20.17 -21.48
C LEU A 118 -2.15 -19.12 -20.59
N GLY A 119 -2.76 -19.54 -19.48
CA GLY A 119 -3.51 -18.62 -18.64
C GLY A 119 -4.15 -19.27 -17.43
N GLY A 120 -4.99 -18.50 -16.74
CA GLY A 120 -5.80 -18.93 -15.61
C GLY A 120 -7.26 -18.60 -15.85
N TRP A 121 -8.17 -19.39 -15.29
CA TRP A 121 -9.60 -19.14 -15.36
C TRP A 121 -10.25 -19.31 -13.99
N ALA A 122 -11.32 -18.57 -13.75
CA ALA A 122 -12.14 -18.71 -12.55
C ALA A 122 -13.61 -18.39 -12.81
N ARG A 123 -14.47 -19.03 -12.02
CA ARG A 123 -15.92 -18.81 -11.98
C ARG A 123 -16.36 -18.64 -10.54
N VAL A 124 -17.15 -17.60 -10.28
CA VAL A 124 -17.75 -17.36 -8.96
C VAL A 124 -19.26 -17.39 -9.11
N TYR A 125 -19.89 -18.22 -8.28
CA TYR A 125 -21.33 -18.43 -8.30
C TYR A 125 -22.00 -17.59 -7.23
N ARG A 126 -23.12 -16.97 -7.60
CA ARG A 126 -23.95 -16.17 -6.71
C ARG A 126 -25.41 -16.61 -6.83
N LYS A 127 -26.09 -16.78 -5.70
CA LYS A 127 -27.49 -17.22 -5.64
C LYS A 127 -28.47 -16.22 -6.26
N ASP A 128 -28.11 -14.94 -6.27
CA ASP A 128 -28.91 -13.86 -6.84
C ASP A 128 -28.64 -13.59 -8.34
N ARG A 129 -27.85 -14.43 -9.00
CA ARG A 129 -27.53 -14.31 -10.43
C ARG A 129 -27.74 -15.65 -11.14
N THR A 130 -28.29 -15.61 -12.34
CA THR A 130 -28.47 -16.82 -13.17
C THR A 130 -27.16 -17.30 -13.80
N TYR A 131 -26.25 -16.37 -14.10
CA TYR A 131 -24.96 -16.67 -14.71
C TYR A 131 -23.83 -16.36 -13.73
N PRO A 132 -22.80 -17.22 -13.65
CA PRO A 132 -21.63 -16.96 -12.84
C PRO A 132 -20.85 -15.77 -13.39
N THR A 133 -20.07 -15.14 -12.53
CA THR A 133 -19.00 -14.24 -12.98
C THR A 133 -17.83 -15.11 -13.42
N GLU A 134 -17.41 -14.96 -14.66
CA GLU A 134 -16.30 -15.71 -15.25
C GLU A 134 -15.16 -14.76 -15.62
N THR A 135 -13.93 -15.14 -15.29
CA THR A 135 -12.73 -14.39 -15.66
C THR A 135 -11.67 -15.32 -16.20
N GLU A 136 -11.01 -14.89 -17.27
CA GLU A 136 -9.83 -15.54 -17.85
C GLU A 136 -8.70 -14.51 -17.93
N VAL A 137 -7.49 -14.94 -17.59
CA VAL A 137 -6.29 -14.09 -17.60
C VAL A 137 -5.18 -14.77 -18.36
N SER A 138 -4.44 -13.99 -19.15
CA SER A 138 -3.29 -14.47 -19.90
C SER A 138 -2.10 -14.67 -18.97
N PHE A 139 -1.37 -15.78 -19.14
CA PHE A 139 -0.20 -16.07 -18.32
C PHE A 139 0.91 -15.01 -18.51
N ASP A 140 1.13 -14.57 -19.75
CA ASP A 140 2.19 -13.63 -20.12
C ASP A 140 2.00 -12.22 -19.53
N GLU A 141 0.78 -11.83 -19.18
CA GLU A 141 0.48 -10.51 -18.59
C GLU A 141 0.92 -10.41 -17.12
N TYR A 142 0.96 -11.55 -16.43
CA TYR A 142 1.20 -11.61 -14.98
C TYR A 142 2.51 -12.30 -14.61
N ASP A 143 3.18 -12.96 -15.56
CA ASP A 143 4.42 -13.68 -15.29
C ASP A 143 5.54 -12.75 -14.84
N ASN A 144 5.85 -12.81 -13.54
CA ASN A 144 6.92 -12.05 -12.92
C ASN A 144 8.24 -12.85 -12.80
N SER A 145 8.39 -13.94 -13.56
CA SER A 145 9.63 -14.73 -13.62
C SER A 145 10.78 -13.94 -14.24
N LYS A 146 11.77 -13.58 -13.41
CA LYS A 146 13.01 -12.94 -13.88
C LYS A 146 13.85 -13.88 -14.74
N ILE A 147 13.76 -15.18 -14.48
CA ILE A 147 14.47 -16.22 -15.22
C ILE A 147 13.90 -16.31 -16.64
N ARG A 148 12.58 -16.47 -16.78
CA ARG A 148 11.92 -16.56 -18.09
C ARG A 148 12.03 -15.26 -18.88
N ALA A 149 11.90 -14.10 -18.24
CA ALA A 149 12.13 -12.82 -18.88
C ALA A 149 13.55 -12.73 -19.48
N ARG A 150 14.57 -13.15 -18.71
CA ARG A 150 15.97 -13.15 -19.19
C ARG A 150 16.21 -14.17 -20.30
N ILE A 151 15.62 -15.36 -20.20
CA ILE A 151 15.70 -16.38 -21.24
C ILE A 151 15.09 -15.85 -22.55
N LYS A 152 13.89 -15.25 -22.49
CA LYS A 152 13.21 -14.64 -23.64
C LYS A 152 14.09 -13.58 -24.32
N GLU A 153 14.74 -12.73 -23.53
CA GLU A 153 15.68 -11.73 -24.04
C GLU A 153 16.91 -12.35 -24.72
N LEU A 154 17.54 -13.36 -24.11
CA LEU A 154 18.70 -14.05 -24.67
C LEU A 154 18.35 -14.78 -25.98
N THR A 155 17.20 -15.45 -26.02
CA THR A 155 16.69 -16.12 -27.22
C THR A 155 16.41 -15.13 -28.34
N GLN A 156 15.83 -13.95 -28.04
CA GLN A 156 15.64 -12.89 -29.03
C GLN A 156 16.96 -12.32 -29.58
N GLN A 157 18.02 -12.33 -28.77
CA GLN A 157 19.37 -11.92 -29.19
C GLN A 157 20.14 -13.04 -29.91
N GLY A 158 19.55 -14.22 -30.09
CA GLY A 158 20.22 -15.38 -30.70
C GLY A 158 21.38 -15.92 -29.86
N LYS A 159 21.40 -15.65 -28.54
CA LYS A 159 22.44 -16.12 -27.62
C LYS A 159 22.03 -17.45 -26.99
N ASP A 160 23.01 -18.32 -26.78
CA ASP A 160 22.80 -19.57 -26.07
C ASP A 160 22.45 -19.32 -24.60
N VAL A 161 21.47 -20.07 -24.11
CA VAL A 161 21.01 -20.02 -22.72
C VAL A 161 21.87 -20.97 -21.88
N THR A 162 22.67 -20.42 -20.97
CA THR A 162 23.49 -21.19 -20.02
C THR A 162 22.92 -21.09 -18.61
N TYR A 163 23.06 -22.17 -17.84
CA TYR A 163 22.57 -22.27 -16.47
C TYR A 163 23.73 -22.29 -15.46
N PRO A 164 23.60 -21.59 -14.31
CA PRO A 164 22.45 -20.79 -13.88
C PRO A 164 22.31 -19.48 -14.67
N VAL A 165 21.06 -19.04 -14.89
CA VAL A 165 20.78 -17.82 -15.66
C VAL A 165 21.28 -16.60 -14.87
N MET A 166 22.13 -15.81 -15.52
CA MET A 166 22.75 -14.64 -14.91
C MET A 166 21.98 -13.35 -15.23
N ASN A 167 21.93 -12.45 -14.25
CA ASN A 167 21.45 -11.08 -14.46
C ASN A 167 22.50 -10.23 -15.21
N GLN A 168 22.14 -8.98 -15.51
CA GLN A 168 23.03 -8.02 -16.18
C GLN A 168 24.33 -7.70 -15.42
N TYR A 169 24.39 -8.02 -14.13
CA TYR A 169 25.54 -7.78 -13.25
C TYR A 169 26.37 -9.05 -12.99
N GLY A 170 26.12 -10.14 -13.73
CA GLY A 170 26.86 -11.39 -13.59
C GLY A 170 26.54 -12.20 -12.33
N LYS A 171 25.43 -11.92 -11.64
CA LYS A 171 24.95 -12.71 -10.50
C LYS A 171 23.85 -13.67 -10.93
N PRO A 172 23.78 -14.89 -10.36
CA PRO A 172 22.71 -15.83 -10.65
C PRO A 172 21.36 -15.26 -10.21
N ILE A 173 20.35 -15.41 -11.07
CA ILE A 173 18.97 -15.04 -10.77
C ILE A 173 18.37 -16.15 -9.89
N GLY A 174 17.90 -15.78 -8.69
CA GLY A 174 17.18 -16.71 -7.82
C GLY A 174 15.77 -16.99 -8.31
N GLU A 175 15.29 -18.20 -8.06
CA GLU A 175 13.92 -18.61 -8.35
C GLU A 175 12.92 -17.87 -7.46
N ASN A 176 11.77 -17.52 -8.03
CA ASN A 176 10.64 -16.98 -7.29
C ASN A 176 9.43 -17.92 -7.33
N ASN A 177 8.34 -17.46 -6.73
CA ASN A 177 7.06 -18.17 -6.67
C ASN A 177 6.46 -18.48 -8.05
N TRP A 178 6.70 -17.62 -9.04
CA TRP A 178 6.25 -17.82 -10.43
C TRP A 178 7.12 -18.83 -11.18
N ASP A 179 8.37 -19.04 -10.78
CA ASP A 179 9.25 -20.09 -11.32
C ASP A 179 8.87 -21.46 -10.74
N THR A 180 8.64 -21.52 -9.44
CA THR A 180 8.44 -22.77 -8.69
C THR A 180 6.99 -23.27 -8.75
N MET A 181 6.01 -22.36 -8.79
CA MET A 181 4.58 -22.71 -8.71
C MET A 181 3.71 -21.91 -9.72
N PRO A 182 4.05 -21.87 -11.03
CA PRO A 182 3.37 -21.01 -12.00
C PRO A 182 1.86 -21.26 -12.12
N CYS A 183 1.43 -22.53 -12.12
CA CYS A 183 0.02 -22.91 -12.17
C CYS A 183 -0.79 -22.40 -10.97
N VAL A 184 -0.18 -22.39 -9.78
CA VAL A 184 -0.83 -21.91 -8.56
C VAL A 184 -0.98 -20.38 -8.60
N MET A 185 0.05 -19.69 -9.09
CA MET A 185 0.06 -18.23 -9.20
C MET A 185 -0.99 -17.75 -10.20
N ILE A 186 -1.00 -18.25 -11.44
CA ILE A 186 -1.95 -17.77 -12.46
C ILE A 186 -3.40 -18.10 -12.09
N ARG A 187 -3.64 -19.26 -11.47
CA ARG A 187 -4.96 -19.63 -10.94
C ARG A 187 -5.42 -18.67 -9.83
N LYS A 188 -4.49 -18.22 -8.98
CA LYS A 188 -4.78 -17.27 -7.90
C LYS A 188 -5.19 -15.91 -8.47
N VAL A 189 -4.45 -15.42 -9.47
CA VAL A 189 -4.79 -14.17 -10.18
C VAL A 189 -6.21 -14.25 -10.75
N ALA A 190 -6.50 -15.29 -11.53
CA ALA A 190 -7.84 -15.48 -12.12
C ALA A 190 -8.96 -15.45 -11.07
N LEU A 191 -8.74 -16.15 -9.94
CA LEU A 191 -9.73 -16.24 -8.87
C LEU A 191 -9.95 -14.91 -8.14
N VAL A 192 -8.90 -14.14 -7.89
CA VAL A 192 -9.02 -12.83 -7.24
C VAL A 192 -9.74 -11.84 -8.16
N SER A 193 -9.43 -11.85 -9.45
CA SER A 193 -10.16 -11.04 -10.45
C SER A 193 -11.65 -11.39 -10.46
N ALA A 194 -12.00 -12.68 -10.54
CA ALA A 194 -13.38 -13.13 -10.52
C ALA A 194 -14.11 -12.75 -9.22
N TYR A 195 -13.43 -12.77 -8.07
CA TYR A 195 -14.01 -12.33 -6.81
C TYR A 195 -14.37 -10.84 -6.79
N ARG A 196 -13.53 -9.98 -7.38
CA ARG A 196 -13.80 -8.54 -7.43
C ARG A 196 -14.98 -8.21 -8.32
N GLU A 197 -15.07 -8.87 -9.46
CA GLU A 197 -16.19 -8.73 -10.38
C GLU A 197 -17.49 -9.32 -9.80
N ALA A 198 -17.37 -10.40 -9.03
CA ALA A 198 -18.51 -11.01 -8.35
C ALA A 198 -19.01 -10.15 -7.19
N PHE A 199 -18.13 -9.51 -6.41
CA PHE A 199 -18.49 -8.72 -5.21
C PHE A 199 -17.87 -7.30 -5.26
N PRO A 200 -18.29 -6.44 -6.20
CA PRO A 200 -17.63 -5.15 -6.43
C PRO A 200 -17.77 -4.17 -5.26
N ALA A 201 -18.87 -4.23 -4.49
CA ALA A 201 -19.08 -3.35 -3.34
C ALA A 201 -18.12 -3.68 -2.18
N GLU A 202 -17.79 -4.95 -2.00
CA GLU A 202 -16.98 -5.45 -0.87
C GLU A 202 -15.49 -5.60 -1.22
N LEU A 203 -15.17 -5.85 -2.49
CA LEU A 203 -13.85 -6.25 -2.97
C LEU A 203 -13.29 -5.36 -4.09
N GLY A 204 -14.07 -4.45 -4.67
CA GLY A 204 -13.67 -3.65 -5.84
C GLY A 204 -12.53 -2.65 -5.58
N ALA A 205 -12.28 -2.27 -4.33
CA ALA A 205 -11.25 -1.28 -3.96
C ALA A 205 -9.94 -1.92 -3.44
N SER A 206 -9.80 -3.23 -3.48
CA SER A 206 -8.58 -3.93 -3.04
C SER A 206 -7.72 -4.30 -4.25
N TYR A 207 -6.40 -4.16 -4.15
CA TYR A 207 -5.43 -4.67 -5.14
C TYR A 207 -4.62 -5.84 -4.52
N GLU A 208 -4.19 -6.78 -5.36
CA GLU A 208 -3.32 -7.90 -4.97
C GLU A 208 -1.91 -7.70 -5.55
N ALA A 209 -0.89 -8.29 -4.91
CA ALA A 209 0.52 -8.14 -5.29
C ALA A 209 0.79 -8.43 -6.76
N ASP A 210 0.07 -9.39 -7.34
CA ASP A 210 0.31 -9.87 -8.69
C ASP A 210 -0.21 -8.89 -9.77
N GLU A 211 -1.07 -7.93 -9.41
CA GLU A 211 -1.58 -6.90 -10.34
C GLU A 211 -0.80 -5.58 -10.27
N ILE A 212 0.03 -5.43 -9.24
CA ILE A 212 0.90 -4.27 -9.11
C ILE A 212 2.16 -4.59 -9.89
N GLN A 213 2.33 -3.97 -11.06
CA GLN A 213 3.59 -4.02 -11.80
C GLN A 213 4.68 -3.33 -10.95
N LEU A 214 5.38 -4.14 -10.15
CA LEU A 214 6.58 -3.72 -9.48
C LEU A 214 7.68 -3.58 -10.53
N ASP A 215 8.11 -2.35 -10.81
CA ASP A 215 9.39 -2.08 -11.46
C ASP A 215 10.51 -2.59 -10.54
N ASN A 216 10.73 -3.90 -10.58
CA ASN A 216 11.70 -4.66 -9.80
C ASN A 216 13.09 -4.62 -10.45
N THR A 217 13.31 -3.71 -11.42
CA THR A 217 14.66 -3.37 -11.84
C THR A 217 15.38 -2.77 -10.63
N PRO A 218 16.59 -3.24 -10.27
CA PRO A 218 17.43 -2.48 -9.37
C PRO A 218 17.71 -1.14 -10.08
N LYS A 219 16.95 -0.10 -9.75
CA LYS A 219 17.42 1.26 -10.01
C LYS A 219 18.67 1.41 -9.15
N ASP A 220 19.80 1.55 -9.83
CA ASP A 220 21.06 1.86 -9.20
C ASP A 220 20.91 3.22 -8.49
N VAL A 221 20.51 3.16 -7.23
CA VAL A 221 20.50 4.29 -6.30
C VAL A 221 21.82 4.34 -5.57
N THR A 222 22.93 4.26 -6.31
CA THR A 222 24.17 4.87 -5.84
C THR A 222 23.83 6.36 -5.59
N PRO A 223 23.86 6.85 -4.35
CA PRO A 223 23.56 8.25 -4.09
C PRO A 223 24.61 9.09 -4.84
N GLN A 224 24.18 9.87 -5.85
CA GLN A 224 25.07 10.81 -6.52
C GLN A 224 25.41 12.02 -5.63
N GLU A 225 24.65 12.22 -4.55
CA GLU A 225 24.89 13.30 -3.59
C GLU A 225 25.33 12.72 -2.25
N SER A 226 26.39 13.29 -1.69
CA SER A 226 26.89 12.89 -0.38
C SER A 226 25.88 13.27 0.71
N ARG A 227 25.95 12.60 1.87
CA ARG A 227 25.08 12.92 3.02
C ARG A 227 25.22 14.37 3.49
N GLU A 228 26.35 15.01 3.16
CA GLU A 228 26.64 16.40 3.49
C GLU A 228 25.87 17.35 2.55
N ASP A 229 25.83 17.07 1.24
CA ASP A 229 25.10 17.89 0.25
C ASP A 229 23.58 17.92 0.52
N VAL A 230 23.01 16.78 0.94
CA VAL A 230 21.59 16.67 1.29
C VAL A 230 21.28 17.44 2.58
N ALA A 231 22.20 17.45 3.53
CA ALA A 231 22.05 18.19 4.78
C ALA A 231 22.16 19.71 4.55
N GLU A 232 23.08 20.15 3.69
CA GLU A 232 23.23 21.56 3.32
C GLU A 232 22.01 22.10 2.56
N ARG A 233 21.46 21.33 1.63
CA ARG A 233 20.22 21.71 0.91
C ARG A 233 19.04 21.87 1.87
N ARG A 234 18.83 20.90 2.78
CA ARG A 234 17.76 20.99 3.79
C ARG A 234 17.96 22.17 4.75
N LEU A 235 19.21 22.47 5.12
CA LEU A 235 19.53 23.62 5.95
C LEU A 235 19.28 24.94 5.22
N ARG A 236 19.57 25.01 3.91
CA ARG A 236 19.28 26.18 3.08
C ARG A 236 17.78 26.41 2.93
N GLU A 237 17.02 25.36 2.65
CA GLU A 237 15.56 25.39 2.56
C GLU A 237 14.93 25.80 3.90
N ALA A 238 15.40 25.26 5.02
CA ALA A 238 14.94 25.64 6.35
C ALA A 238 15.24 27.12 6.66
N LYS A 239 16.42 27.63 6.29
CA LYS A 239 16.78 29.05 6.45
C LYS A 239 15.92 29.96 5.58
N GLU A 240 15.63 29.59 4.34
CA GLU A 240 14.74 30.34 3.45
C GLU A 240 13.29 30.36 3.97
N GLN A 241 12.80 29.24 4.50
CA GLN A 241 11.48 29.17 5.14
C GLN A 241 11.41 30.07 6.39
N GLN A 242 12.46 30.04 7.22
CA GLN A 242 12.56 30.86 8.42
C GLN A 242 12.67 32.35 8.10
N ALA A 243 13.37 32.71 7.01
CA ALA A 243 13.45 34.08 6.51
C ALA A 243 12.11 34.60 5.98
N LYS A 244 11.36 33.78 5.23
CA LYS A 244 9.99 34.11 4.77
C LYS A 244 9.02 34.31 5.94
N LEU A 245 9.11 33.48 6.98
CA LEU A 245 8.34 33.63 8.21
C LEU A 245 8.71 34.92 8.97
N ALA A 246 10.00 35.29 8.98
CA ALA A 246 10.46 36.53 9.59
C ALA A 246 10.04 37.80 8.82
N GLU A 247 9.99 37.74 7.48
CA GLU A 247 9.45 38.82 6.64
C GLU A 247 7.94 39.02 6.84
N GLN A 248 7.17 37.93 6.90
CA GLN A 248 5.73 38.00 7.23
C GLN A 248 5.50 38.56 8.64
N GLY A 249 6.37 38.22 9.60
CA GLY A 249 6.34 38.80 10.95
C GLY A 249 6.71 40.28 11.01
N LYS A 250 7.43 40.82 10.01
CA LYS A 250 7.76 42.25 9.91
C LYS A 250 6.66 43.06 9.23
N LEU A 251 5.99 42.54 8.19
CA LEU A 251 4.85 43.22 7.56
C LEU A 251 3.68 43.45 8.53
N ASN A 252 3.46 42.55 9.49
CA ASN A 252 2.40 42.71 10.49
C ASN A 252 2.72 43.75 11.58
N LYS A 253 3.96 44.25 11.67
CA LYS A 253 4.38 45.27 12.66
C LYS A 253 4.43 46.70 12.12
N THR A 254 4.32 46.90 10.80
CA THR A 254 4.38 48.24 10.17
C THR A 254 3.01 48.90 9.94
N ALA A 255 1.91 48.28 10.37
CA ALA A 255 0.55 48.85 10.22
C ALA A 255 0.10 49.80 11.35
N TYR A 256 0.95 50.10 12.33
CA TYR A 256 0.69 51.15 13.34
C TYR A 256 1.94 51.99 13.57
N THR A 257 1.96 53.19 12.99
CA THR A 257 2.80 54.31 13.45
C THR A 257 1.88 55.49 13.69
N ALA A 258 1.81 55.91 14.95
CA ALA A 258 1.20 57.15 15.42
C ALA A 258 2.09 58.35 15.08
N ASP A 259 1.51 59.45 14.64
CA ASP A 259 1.55 60.73 15.36
C ASP A 259 0.82 61.83 14.57
N GLU A 260 -0.17 62.45 15.21
CA GLU A 260 -0.40 63.90 15.17
C GLU A 260 -1.33 64.26 16.34
N VAL A 261 -0.76 64.89 17.36
CA VAL A 261 -1.48 65.48 18.51
C VAL A 261 -1.70 66.97 18.20
N PRO A 262 -2.93 67.48 18.28
CA PRO A 262 -3.17 68.89 18.56
C PRO A 262 -3.72 69.07 19.99
N ASP A 263 -3.12 70.04 20.68
CA ASP A 263 -3.39 70.48 22.06
C ASP A 263 -4.56 71.50 22.14
N PRO A 264 -5.00 71.98 23.32
CA PRO A 264 -6.33 71.73 23.88
C PRO A 264 -7.31 72.93 23.79
N VAL A 265 -8.61 72.67 23.99
CA VAL A 265 -9.64 73.72 24.20
C VAL A 265 -10.43 73.43 25.48
N GLU A 266 -10.55 74.45 26.33
CA GLU A 266 -11.18 74.47 27.66
C GLU A 266 -12.73 74.51 27.66
N GLU A 267 -13.28 73.80 28.67
CA GLU A 267 -14.48 74.10 29.49
C GLU A 267 -15.93 73.99 28.93
N PRO A 268 -16.99 73.86 29.79
CA PRO A 268 -17.13 73.18 31.10
C PRO A 268 -18.50 72.42 31.31
N VAL A 269 -18.71 71.84 32.53
CA VAL A 269 -20.01 71.47 33.21
C VAL A 269 -20.67 70.15 32.75
N GLN A 270 -21.21 69.19 33.55
CA GLN A 270 -21.81 68.99 34.90
C GLN A 270 -21.65 67.46 35.18
N GLY A 271 -21.46 66.88 36.37
CA GLY A 271 -22.10 67.11 37.66
C GLY A 271 -22.89 65.84 38.09
N GLU A 272 -22.58 65.32 39.29
CA GLU A 272 -23.23 64.27 40.11
C GLU A 272 -22.90 62.78 39.87
N LEU A 273 -22.92 61.88 40.87
CA LEU A 273 -22.58 61.80 42.31
C LEU A 273 -22.99 60.35 42.71
N LEU A 274 -22.44 59.83 43.81
CA LEU A 274 -22.95 58.72 44.66
C LEU A 274 -22.42 57.29 44.42
N ASP A 275 -21.36 56.99 45.16
CA ASP A 275 -21.36 56.20 46.40
C ASP A 275 -21.73 54.70 46.42
N GLY A 276 -20.92 53.96 47.19
CA GLY A 276 -21.14 52.59 47.66
C GLY A 276 -19.87 51.73 47.48
N GLU A 277 -18.80 51.90 48.27
CA GLU A 277 -18.62 51.30 49.62
C GLU A 277 -19.07 49.84 49.73
N LEU A 278 -18.39 48.88 50.36
CA LEU A 278 -17.11 48.72 51.09
C LEU A 278 -16.97 47.20 51.30
N GLU A 279 -15.72 46.73 51.40
CA GLU A 279 -15.15 45.81 52.41
C GLU A 279 -15.86 44.48 52.79
N TYR A 280 -15.17 43.41 53.21
CA TYR A 280 -13.82 43.17 53.74
C TYR A 280 -13.25 41.86 53.18
#